data_AF-A0A3D8PFK6-F1
#
_entry.id   AF-A0A3D8PFK6-F1
#
_cell.length_a   1.000
_cell.length_b   1.000
_cell.length_c   1.000
_cell.angle_alpha   90.00
_cell.angle_beta   90.00
_cell.angle_gamma   90.00
#
_symmetry.space_group_name_H-M   'P 1'
#
loop_
_entity.id
_entity.type
_entity.pdbx_description
1 polymer ?
#
loop_
_entity_poly.entity_id
_entity_poly.type
_entity_poly.pdbx_seq_one_letter_code
_entity_poly.pdbx_strand_id
1 'polypeptide(L)'
;MVTGDTLATDAQGRLVVGGIDYRPRRRRDRLQAQMVVATLDPATGAEIARADLGMQGRPEQLRLSPDGRAMAVSCNALYTCDLPDGNKPRQSRVMLFDRDGERHWSAGIAHRDAPPDADGRAFDLGFSPLGNVVFAHVALDAASGQVILTRQQPLPDPNARLPAGAEIRLGDTALALDLPGGFIPFLRLDSARSPDGDRIAILARRFSGPGKVRAAIRIYDVTSGRLLAAHDIARDLAPAILWHPQRDAVIVALAGKPAAGADSELRLYAAEAGE
;
A
#
# COMPACT_ATOMS: atom_id res chain seq x y z
N MET A 1 16.47 9.87 -0.43
CA MET A 1 15.93 8.76 0.40
C MET A 1 14.45 8.62 0.06
N VAL A 2 13.90 7.39 0.04
CA VAL A 2 12.56 7.08 -0.50
C VAL A 2 11.52 7.14 0.63
N THR A 3 10.48 7.97 0.49
CA THR A 3 9.44 8.16 1.52
C THR A 3 8.67 6.91 1.95
N GLY A 4 8.79 5.79 1.25
CA GLY A 4 8.14 4.52 1.60
C GLY A 4 6.61 4.58 1.60
N ASP A 5 6.02 5.18 0.57
CA ASP A 5 4.57 5.32 0.44
C ASP A 5 3.85 3.97 0.18
N THR A 6 4.58 2.94 -0.29
CA THR A 6 4.06 1.58 -0.50
C THR A 6 5.16 0.53 -0.42
N LEU A 7 4.80 -0.71 -0.08
CA LEU A 7 5.71 -1.83 0.17
C LEU A 7 5.24 -3.10 -0.55
N ALA A 8 6.21 -3.93 -0.96
CA ALA A 8 6.02 -5.29 -1.44
C ALA A 8 7.23 -6.16 -1.04
N THR A 9 7.08 -7.47 -1.12
CA THR A 9 8.18 -8.43 -1.01
C THR A 9 8.38 -9.12 -2.35
N ASP A 10 9.63 -9.31 -2.76
CA ASP A 10 9.91 -10.15 -3.93
C ASP A 10 10.06 -11.64 -3.59
N ALA A 11 10.21 -12.48 -4.62
CA ALA A 11 10.34 -13.92 -4.46
C ALA A 11 11.58 -14.37 -3.67
N GLN A 12 12.57 -13.49 -3.49
CA GLN A 12 13.77 -13.75 -2.69
C GLN A 12 13.62 -13.25 -1.24
N GLY A 13 12.43 -12.76 -0.87
CA GLY A 13 12.20 -12.19 0.45
C GLY A 13 12.82 -10.80 0.63
N ARG A 14 13.20 -10.10 -0.45
CA ARG A 14 13.72 -8.73 -0.36
C ARG A 14 12.57 -7.74 -0.25
N LEU A 15 12.82 -6.63 0.45
CA LEU A 15 11.82 -5.57 0.59
C LEU A 15 11.89 -4.67 -0.63
N VAL A 16 10.74 -4.39 -1.23
CA VAL A 16 10.61 -3.45 -2.34
C VAL A 16 9.74 -2.29 -1.90
N VAL A 17 10.34 -1.10 -1.88
CA VAL A 17 9.79 0.11 -1.30
C VAL A 17 9.55 1.12 -2.41
N GLY A 18 8.29 1.43 -2.68
CA GLY A 18 7.89 2.51 -3.58
C GLY A 18 7.69 3.81 -2.83
N GLY A 19 8.18 4.93 -3.37
CA GLY A 19 7.93 6.24 -2.79
C GLY A 19 8.54 7.38 -3.57
N ILE A 20 8.85 8.47 -2.88
CA ILE A 20 9.37 9.72 -3.44
C ILE A 20 10.78 9.99 -2.95
N ASP A 21 11.67 10.25 -3.90
CA ASP A 21 12.98 10.82 -3.67
C ASP A 21 12.91 12.34 -3.87
N TYR A 22 13.10 13.11 -2.80
CA TYR A 22 13.15 14.57 -2.86
C TYR A 22 14.58 15.05 -3.09
N ARG A 23 14.87 15.56 -4.29
CA ARG A 23 16.19 16.07 -4.68
C ARG A 23 16.23 17.60 -4.70
N PRO A 24 17.33 18.25 -4.27
CA PRO A 24 17.49 19.69 -4.42
C PRO A 24 17.51 20.09 -5.90
N ARG A 25 16.71 21.07 -6.30
CA ARG A 25 16.81 21.65 -7.65
C ARG A 25 17.77 22.85 -7.63
N ARG A 26 18.84 22.79 -8.43
CA ARG A 26 19.99 23.73 -8.47
C ARG A 26 19.69 25.24 -8.54
N ARG A 27 18.44 25.71 -8.71
CA ARG A 27 18.14 27.13 -8.99
C ARG A 27 16.92 27.76 -8.28
N ARG A 28 16.18 27.08 -7.40
CA ARG A 28 14.90 27.64 -6.90
C ARG A 28 14.47 27.33 -5.45
N ASP A 29 15.32 26.80 -4.59
CA ASP A 29 14.91 26.33 -3.23
C ASP A 29 13.67 25.39 -3.25
N ARG A 30 13.39 24.78 -4.40
CA ARG A 30 12.29 23.84 -4.61
C ARG A 30 12.85 22.44 -4.73
N LEU A 31 12.25 21.51 -4.01
CA LEU A 31 12.54 20.09 -4.13
C LEU A 31 11.94 19.55 -5.43
N GLN A 32 12.70 18.74 -6.15
CA GLN A 32 12.20 17.88 -7.21
C GLN A 32 11.77 16.57 -6.58
N ALA A 33 10.47 16.29 -6.61
CA ALA A 33 9.91 15.00 -6.20
C ALA A 33 9.96 14.04 -7.39
N GLN A 34 10.64 12.91 -7.22
CA GLN A 34 10.74 11.87 -8.23
C GLN A 34 10.29 10.54 -7.66
N MET A 35 9.38 9.86 -8.36
CA MET A 35 8.93 8.54 -7.96
C MET A 35 10.04 7.52 -8.21
N VAL A 36 10.36 6.76 -7.18
CA VAL A 36 11.39 5.72 -7.22
C VAL A 36 10.90 4.45 -6.54
N VAL A 37 11.51 3.33 -6.89
CA VAL A 37 11.35 2.05 -6.20
C VAL A 37 12.73 1.58 -5.77
N ALA A 38 12.94 1.39 -4.48
CA ALA A 38 14.16 0.84 -3.91
C ALA A 38 13.93 -0.63 -3.51
N THR A 39 14.91 -1.48 -3.77
CA THR A 39 14.96 -2.85 -3.25
C THR A 39 15.98 -2.89 -2.13
N LEU A 40 15.58 -3.38 -0.96
CA LEU A 40 16.37 -3.40 0.25
C LEU A 40 16.56 -4.83 0.76
N ASP A 41 17.72 -5.06 1.36
CA ASP A 41 17.97 -6.25 2.18
C ASP A 41 17.15 -6.14 3.48
N PRO A 42 16.26 -7.09 3.78
CA PRO A 42 15.43 -7.04 4.98
C PRO A 42 16.22 -7.17 6.29
N ALA A 43 17.35 -7.87 6.28
CA ALA A 43 18.15 -8.13 7.48
C ALA A 43 18.95 -6.89 7.90
N THR A 44 19.49 -6.17 6.92
CA THR A 44 20.41 -5.03 7.14
C THR A 44 19.77 -3.66 6.86
N GLY A 45 18.67 -3.62 6.12
CA GLY A 45 18.08 -2.39 5.60
C GLY A 45 18.88 -1.75 4.46
N ALA A 46 19.95 -2.41 3.98
CA ALA A 46 20.81 -1.87 2.93
C ALA A 46 20.09 -1.84 1.59
N GLU A 47 20.24 -0.73 0.84
CA GLU A 47 19.73 -0.62 -0.52
C GLU A 47 20.54 -1.48 -1.48
N ILE A 48 19.88 -2.45 -2.12
CA ILE A 48 20.45 -3.37 -3.11
C ILE A 48 20.34 -2.75 -4.51
N ALA A 49 19.19 -2.16 -4.82
CA ALA A 49 18.91 -1.61 -6.14
C ALA A 49 17.89 -0.47 -6.07
N ARG A 50 17.89 0.39 -7.08
CA ARG A 50 16.95 1.49 -7.22
C ARG A 50 16.55 1.68 -8.67
N ALA A 51 15.25 1.75 -8.90
CA ALA A 51 14.63 2.13 -10.16
C ALA A 51 14.05 3.54 -10.05
N ASP A 52 14.33 4.37 -11.05
CA ASP A 52 13.68 5.67 -11.22
C ASP A 52 12.53 5.50 -12.19
N LEU A 53 11.30 5.77 -11.75
CA LEU A 53 10.13 5.55 -12.60
C LEU A 53 9.89 6.71 -13.58
N GLY A 54 10.69 7.78 -13.53
CA GLY A 54 10.55 8.95 -14.41
C GLY A 54 9.24 9.70 -14.23
N MET A 55 8.54 9.49 -13.11
CA MET A 55 7.22 10.05 -12.84
C MET A 55 7.22 11.03 -11.67
N GLN A 56 6.25 11.96 -11.73
CA GLN A 56 5.89 12.84 -10.62
C GLN A 56 4.54 12.38 -10.03
N GLY A 57 4.37 12.54 -8.72
CA GLY A 57 3.21 12.03 -7.98
C GLY A 57 3.60 10.93 -7.00
N ARG A 58 2.70 10.52 -6.10
CA ARG A 58 2.96 9.53 -5.05
C ARG A 58 2.45 8.15 -5.47
N PRO A 59 3.27 7.08 -5.38
CA PRO A 59 2.76 5.73 -5.61
C PRO A 59 1.84 5.38 -4.44
N GLU A 60 0.64 4.88 -4.73
CA GLU A 60 -0.30 4.45 -3.67
C GLU A 60 -0.21 2.94 -3.43
N GLN A 61 0.03 2.18 -4.49
CA GLN A 61 0.27 0.74 -4.41
C GLN A 61 1.38 0.34 -5.35
N LEU A 62 2.16 -0.63 -4.89
CA LEU A 62 3.16 -1.35 -5.64
C LEU A 62 2.86 -2.85 -5.51
N ARG A 63 2.91 -3.56 -6.64
CA ARG A 63 2.85 -5.02 -6.68
C ARG A 63 3.91 -5.55 -7.62
N LEU A 64 4.50 -6.67 -7.25
CA LEU A 64 5.41 -7.40 -8.10
C LEU A 64 4.62 -8.51 -8.80
N SER A 65 4.95 -8.70 -10.06
CA SER A 65 4.51 -9.87 -10.83
C SER A 65 4.99 -11.17 -10.18
N PRO A 66 4.27 -12.30 -10.35
CA PRO A 66 4.65 -13.56 -9.74
C PRO A 66 6.06 -14.07 -10.14
N ASP A 67 6.51 -13.73 -11.35
CA ASP A 67 7.86 -14.06 -11.83
C ASP A 67 8.93 -13.05 -11.38
N GLY A 68 8.53 -11.99 -10.67
CA GLY A 68 9.39 -10.95 -10.13
C GLY A 68 9.99 -10.00 -11.17
N ARG A 69 9.56 -10.06 -12.44
CA ARG A 69 10.18 -9.29 -13.54
C ARG A 69 9.54 -7.93 -13.80
N ALA A 70 8.28 -7.79 -13.42
CA ALA A 70 7.51 -6.57 -13.60
C ALA A 70 6.97 -6.02 -12.27
N MET A 71 6.78 -4.71 -12.25
CA MET A 71 6.20 -3.93 -11.17
C MET A 71 4.94 -3.22 -11.66
N ALA A 72 3.81 -3.50 -11.04
CA ALA A 72 2.60 -2.72 -11.25
C ALA A 72 2.54 -1.60 -10.20
N VAL A 73 2.27 -0.37 -10.65
CA VAL A 73 2.11 0.80 -9.79
C VAL A 73 0.80 1.50 -10.08
N SER A 74 0.07 1.87 -9.04
CA SER A 74 -1.11 2.73 -9.14
C SER A 74 -0.83 4.14 -8.59
N CYS A 75 -1.34 5.14 -9.30
CA CYS A 75 -1.30 6.55 -8.90
C CYS A 75 -2.73 7.09 -8.95
N ASN A 76 -3.12 7.87 -7.92
CA ASN A 76 -4.48 8.39 -7.75
C ASN A 76 -5.53 7.28 -7.63
N ALA A 77 -5.52 6.57 -6.50
CA ALA A 77 -6.63 5.74 -6.09
C ALA A 77 -7.70 6.69 -5.51
N LEU A 78 -8.59 7.14 -6.41
CA LEU A 78 -9.78 7.99 -6.23
C LEU A 78 -10.02 8.48 -4.79
N TYR A 79 -9.72 9.75 -4.53
CA TYR A 79 -10.31 10.44 -3.39
C TYR A 79 -11.52 11.21 -3.89
N THR A 80 -12.68 10.57 -3.87
CA THR A 80 -13.94 11.31 -3.73
C THR A 80 -14.42 11.09 -2.31
N CYS A 81 -13.88 11.88 -1.38
CA CYS A 81 -14.82 12.49 -0.45
C CYS A 81 -15.76 13.27 -1.37
N ASP A 82 -17.07 13.01 -1.34
CA ASP A 82 -18.05 13.91 -1.95
C ASP A 82 -17.94 15.27 -1.23
N LEU A 83 -16.91 16.05 -1.55
CA LEU A 83 -16.92 17.48 -1.32
C LEU A 83 -17.97 18.01 -2.31
N PRO A 84 -19.00 18.73 -1.84
CA PRO A 84 -20.08 19.23 -2.68
C PRO A 84 -19.61 19.99 -3.93
N ASP A 85 -18.36 20.47 -3.93
CA ASP A 85 -17.73 21.26 -5.00
C ASP A 85 -16.40 20.66 -5.53
N GLY A 86 -16.10 19.40 -5.23
CA GLY A 86 -14.84 18.75 -5.65
C GLY A 86 -14.86 18.29 -7.11
N ASN A 87 -13.83 18.66 -7.88
CA ASN A 87 -13.62 18.08 -9.21
C ASN A 87 -13.39 16.56 -9.09
N LYS A 88 -14.36 15.75 -9.52
CA LYS A 88 -14.22 14.29 -9.59
C LYS A 88 -12.98 13.94 -10.44
N PRO A 89 -11.99 13.18 -9.92
CA PRO A 89 -10.89 12.69 -10.74
C PRO A 89 -11.49 11.87 -11.89
N ARG A 90 -11.14 12.21 -13.14
CA ARG A 90 -11.75 11.55 -14.30
C ARG A 90 -11.31 10.09 -14.46
N GLN A 91 -10.10 9.75 -14.01
CA GLN A 91 -9.48 8.43 -14.18
C GLN A 91 -8.45 8.13 -13.08
N SER A 92 -8.33 6.87 -12.67
CA SER A 92 -7.16 6.34 -11.96
C SER A 92 -6.10 5.91 -12.97
N ARG A 93 -4.81 6.01 -12.61
CA ARG A 93 -3.74 5.57 -13.50
C ARG A 93 -3.09 4.31 -12.96
N VAL A 94 -2.99 3.29 -13.81
CA VAL A 94 -2.22 2.07 -13.56
C VAL A 94 -1.11 1.99 -14.59
N MET A 95 0.08 1.61 -14.14
CA MET A 95 1.28 1.54 -14.95
C MET A 95 2.02 0.24 -14.66
N LEU A 96 2.63 -0.31 -15.70
CA LEU A 96 3.53 -1.46 -15.58
C LEU A 96 4.93 -1.02 -15.96
N PHE A 97 5.87 -1.37 -15.10
CA PHE A 97 7.30 -1.17 -15.26
C PHE A 97 8.01 -2.52 -15.22
N ASP A 98 9.19 -2.61 -15.82
CA ASP A 98 10.14 -3.65 -15.44
C ASP A 98 10.80 -3.32 -14.09
N ARG A 99 11.78 -4.14 -13.67
CA ARG A 99 12.51 -3.92 -12.41
C ARG A 99 13.53 -2.79 -12.48
N ASP A 100 13.95 -2.37 -13.67
CA ASP A 100 14.92 -1.29 -13.87
C ASP A 100 14.23 0.09 -13.91
N GLY A 101 12.90 0.11 -14.06
CA GLY A 101 12.07 1.31 -14.06
C GLY A 101 11.61 1.74 -15.44
N GLU A 102 11.88 0.94 -16.49
CA GLU A 102 11.37 1.21 -17.82
C GLU A 102 9.88 0.90 -17.89
N ARG A 103 9.12 1.85 -18.43
CA ARG A 103 7.67 1.75 -18.50
C ARG A 103 7.24 0.95 -19.73
N HIS A 104 6.61 -0.19 -19.51
CA HIS A 104 5.97 -0.96 -20.58
C HIS A 104 4.70 -0.28 -21.08
N TRP A 105 3.81 0.11 -20.17
CA TRP A 105 2.57 0.80 -20.52
C TRP A 105 2.00 1.63 -19.37
N SER A 106 1.05 2.49 -19.72
CA SER A 106 0.22 3.25 -18.79
C SER A 106 -1.22 3.25 -19.28
N ALA A 107 -2.14 2.91 -18.39
CA ALA A 107 -3.56 2.88 -18.65
C ALA A 107 -4.31 3.84 -17.70
N GLY A 108 -5.26 4.57 -18.26
CA GLY A 108 -6.24 5.33 -17.50
C GLY A 108 -7.51 4.51 -17.32
N ILE A 109 -7.90 4.23 -16.08
CA ILE A 109 -9.13 3.52 -15.73
C ILE A 109 -10.19 4.56 -15.44
N ALA A 110 -11.25 4.60 -16.24
CA ALA A 110 -12.34 5.53 -16.02
C ALA A 110 -13.09 5.17 -14.75
N HIS A 111 -13.55 6.19 -14.01
CA HIS A 111 -14.32 6.00 -12.78
C HIS A 111 -15.55 5.11 -12.95
N ARG A 112 -16.19 5.07 -14.13
CA ARG A 112 -17.34 4.17 -14.39
C ARG A 112 -16.95 2.69 -14.49
N ASP A 113 -15.69 2.40 -14.80
CA ASP A 113 -15.15 1.05 -15.02
C ASP A 113 -14.47 0.55 -13.74
N ALA A 114 -14.20 1.44 -12.79
CA ALA A 114 -13.81 1.14 -11.42
C ALA A 114 -14.55 2.07 -10.44
N PRO A 115 -15.89 2.00 -10.37
CA PRO A 115 -16.66 2.82 -9.45
C PRO A 115 -16.20 2.60 -8.02
N PRO A 116 -16.02 3.71 -7.28
CA PRO A 116 -15.89 3.62 -5.86
C PRO A 116 -17.11 2.95 -5.23
N ASP A 117 -16.92 2.16 -4.18
CA ASP A 117 -18.01 1.70 -3.33
C ASP A 117 -18.63 2.85 -2.52
N ALA A 118 -19.60 2.54 -1.66
CA ALA A 118 -20.37 3.52 -0.90
C ALA A 118 -19.52 4.45 -0.02
N ASP A 119 -18.27 4.07 0.27
CA ASP A 119 -17.33 4.89 1.04
C ASP A 119 -16.29 5.59 0.15
N GLY A 120 -16.50 5.59 -1.17
CA GLY A 120 -15.59 6.21 -2.13
C GLY A 120 -14.49 5.29 -2.67
N ARG A 121 -14.63 3.93 -2.68
CA ARG A 121 -13.48 3.01 -2.90
C ARG A 121 -13.39 2.11 -4.15
N ALA A 122 -12.27 2.11 -4.89
CA ALA A 122 -12.02 1.16 -5.98
C ALA A 122 -10.53 0.81 -6.18
N PHE A 123 -9.94 -0.10 -5.38
CA PHE A 123 -8.49 0.06 -5.12
C PHE A 123 -7.56 -1.15 -5.10
N ASP A 124 -7.94 -2.40 -5.34
CA ASP A 124 -6.92 -3.47 -5.24
C ASP A 124 -6.14 -3.65 -6.53
N LEU A 125 -4.87 -3.23 -6.50
CA LEU A 125 -3.86 -3.60 -7.48
C LEU A 125 -3.29 -4.98 -7.15
N GLY A 126 -3.20 -5.84 -8.16
CA GLY A 126 -2.59 -7.16 -8.06
C GLY A 126 -2.27 -7.73 -9.43
N PHE A 127 -1.75 -8.96 -9.41
CA PHE A 127 -1.60 -9.77 -10.62
C PHE A 127 -2.54 -10.98 -10.50
N SER A 128 -3.27 -11.28 -11.57
CA SER A 128 -4.02 -12.54 -11.65
C SER A 128 -3.05 -13.72 -11.84
N PRO A 129 -3.49 -14.97 -11.62
CA PRO A 129 -2.67 -16.16 -11.89
C PRO A 129 -2.17 -16.26 -13.34
N LEU A 130 -2.87 -15.60 -14.28
CA LEU A 130 -2.48 -15.53 -15.70
C LEU A 130 -1.47 -14.40 -15.98
N GLY A 131 -1.05 -13.66 -14.95
CA GLY A 131 -0.10 -12.56 -15.08
C GLY A 131 -0.72 -11.23 -15.46
N ASN A 132 -2.04 -11.13 -15.63
CA ASN A 132 -2.70 -9.86 -15.92
C ASN A 132 -2.66 -8.92 -14.73
N VAL A 133 -2.53 -7.62 -14.96
CA VAL A 133 -2.63 -6.62 -13.89
C VAL A 133 -4.10 -6.41 -13.58
N VAL A 134 -4.52 -6.62 -12.35
CA VAL A 134 -5.89 -6.38 -11.90
C VAL A 134 -5.90 -5.15 -11.03
N PHE A 135 -6.83 -4.23 -11.30
CA PHE A 135 -7.11 -3.06 -10.49
C PHE A 135 -8.61 -2.96 -10.25
N ALA A 136 -9.04 -3.15 -8.99
CA ALA A 136 -10.46 -3.33 -8.66
C ALA A 136 -11.08 -4.48 -9.49
N HIS A 137 -12.13 -4.22 -10.26
CA HIS A 137 -12.77 -5.20 -11.15
C HIS A 137 -12.32 -5.07 -12.61
N VAL A 138 -11.23 -4.34 -12.84
CA VAL A 138 -10.63 -4.15 -14.16
C VAL A 138 -9.37 -4.97 -14.26
N ALA A 139 -9.36 -5.96 -15.14
CA ALA A 139 -8.10 -6.59 -15.55
C ALA A 139 -7.51 -5.81 -16.73
N LEU A 140 -6.19 -5.74 -16.79
CA LEU A 140 -5.42 -5.20 -17.88
C LEU A 140 -4.44 -6.27 -18.34
N ASP A 141 -4.40 -6.48 -19.65
CA ASP A 141 -3.42 -7.36 -20.27
C ASP A 141 -2.00 -6.88 -19.92
N ALA A 142 -1.16 -7.79 -19.44
CA ALA A 142 0.18 -7.43 -18.98
C ALA A 142 1.11 -7.00 -20.12
N ALA A 143 0.90 -7.50 -21.33
CA ALA A 143 1.74 -7.16 -22.47
C ALA A 143 1.40 -5.79 -23.07
N SER A 144 0.11 -5.45 -23.14
CA SER A 144 -0.38 -4.28 -23.88
C SER A 144 -1.00 -3.18 -23.00
N GLY A 145 -1.37 -3.48 -21.76
CA GLY A 145 -2.16 -2.59 -20.91
C GLY A 145 -3.61 -2.43 -21.37
N GLN A 146 -4.09 -3.25 -22.32
CA GLN A 146 -5.48 -3.18 -22.78
C GLN A 146 -6.43 -3.68 -21.70
N VAL A 147 -7.56 -2.98 -21.57
CA VAL A 147 -8.60 -3.33 -20.61
C VAL A 147 -9.28 -4.64 -21.00
N ILE A 148 -9.23 -5.62 -20.11
CA ILE A 148 -9.97 -6.87 -20.15
C ILE A 148 -11.08 -6.77 -19.09
N LEU A 149 -12.21 -6.15 -19.45
CA LEU A 149 -13.36 -6.04 -18.55
C LEU A 149 -13.88 -7.44 -18.23
N THR A 150 -13.71 -7.88 -17.00
CA THR A 150 -14.20 -9.20 -16.59
C THR A 150 -14.76 -9.08 -15.18
N ARG A 151 -16.09 -9.00 -15.08
CA ARG A 151 -16.85 -9.17 -13.82
C ARG A 151 -16.68 -10.58 -13.20
N GLN A 152 -15.81 -11.41 -13.77
CA GLN A 152 -15.65 -12.83 -13.47
C GLN A 152 -14.19 -13.25 -13.19
N GLN A 153 -13.19 -12.35 -13.16
CA GLN A 153 -11.88 -12.79 -12.66
C GLN A 153 -11.93 -12.90 -11.15
N PRO A 154 -11.38 -13.97 -10.56
CA PRO A 154 -11.10 -13.96 -9.13
C PRO A 154 -10.19 -12.77 -8.83
N LEU A 155 -10.63 -11.91 -7.90
CA LEU A 155 -9.79 -10.85 -7.35
C LEU A 155 -8.52 -11.49 -6.79
N PRO A 156 -7.33 -10.91 -7.02
CA PRO A 156 -6.11 -11.45 -6.43
C PRO A 156 -6.15 -11.26 -4.90
N ASP A 157 -6.13 -12.36 -4.13
CA ASP A 157 -5.86 -12.29 -2.68
C ASP A 157 -4.53 -12.98 -2.37
N PRO A 158 -3.58 -12.22 -1.80
CA PRO A 158 -3.06 -12.59 -0.48
C PRO A 158 -2.91 -11.43 0.52
N ASN A 159 -3.38 -10.22 0.20
CA ASN A 159 -3.33 -9.03 1.06
C ASN A 159 -4.61 -8.18 0.92
N ALA A 160 -5.79 -8.82 0.89
CA ALA A 160 -7.07 -8.12 0.77
C ALA A 160 -7.16 -6.92 1.75
N ARG A 161 -7.31 -5.70 1.21
CA ARG A 161 -7.52 -4.50 2.03
C ARG A 161 -8.94 -4.49 2.55
N LEU A 162 -9.04 -4.25 3.84
CA LEU A 162 -10.24 -4.55 4.60
C LEU A 162 -11.17 -3.33 4.66
N PRO A 163 -12.50 -3.52 4.54
CA PRO A 163 -13.45 -2.42 4.67
C PRO A 163 -13.25 -1.71 6.00
N ALA A 164 -13.29 -0.38 5.97
CA ALA A 164 -13.20 0.42 7.18
C ALA A 164 -14.51 0.25 7.97
N GLY A 165 -14.42 -0.36 9.14
CA GLY A 165 -15.53 -0.56 10.07
C GLY A 165 -14.98 -0.82 11.46
N ALA A 166 -15.84 -0.90 12.48
CA ALA A 166 -15.41 -1.39 13.80
C ALA A 166 -15.04 -2.88 13.76
N GLU A 167 -15.51 -3.58 12.71
CA GLU A 167 -15.30 -5.00 12.48
C GLU A 167 -14.90 -5.25 11.03
N ILE A 168 -14.22 -6.37 10.83
CA ILE A 168 -13.83 -6.87 9.52
C ILE A 168 -14.27 -8.33 9.37
N ARG A 169 -14.65 -8.75 8.16
CA ARG A 169 -14.89 -10.16 7.87
C ARG A 169 -13.77 -10.78 7.04
N LEU A 170 -13.23 -11.90 7.52
CA LEU A 170 -12.31 -12.77 6.83
C LEU A 170 -12.97 -14.14 6.70
N GLY A 171 -13.60 -14.40 5.54
CA GLY A 171 -14.50 -15.55 5.40
C GLY A 171 -15.67 -15.44 6.38
N ASP A 172 -15.86 -16.48 7.19
CA ASP A 172 -16.91 -16.55 8.22
C ASP A 172 -16.50 -15.90 9.55
N THR A 173 -15.23 -15.51 9.71
CA THR A 173 -14.71 -14.92 10.94
C THR A 173 -14.89 -13.41 10.93
N ALA A 174 -15.50 -12.85 11.99
CA ALA A 174 -15.59 -11.41 12.22
C ALA A 174 -14.53 -10.97 13.25
N LEU A 175 -13.68 -10.02 12.89
CA LEU A 175 -12.62 -9.45 13.72
C LEU A 175 -13.02 -8.06 14.20
N ALA A 176 -13.14 -7.85 15.50
CA ALA A 176 -13.28 -6.51 16.07
C ALA A 176 -11.91 -5.81 16.10
N LEU A 177 -11.85 -4.58 15.59
CA LEU A 177 -10.59 -3.85 15.40
C LEU A 177 -9.93 -3.31 16.68
N ASP A 178 -10.55 -3.51 17.85
CA ASP A 178 -10.07 -3.05 19.16
C ASP A 178 -9.38 -1.67 19.12
N LEU A 179 -10.08 -0.71 18.51
CA LEU A 179 -9.56 0.64 18.30
C LEU A 179 -9.78 1.47 19.57
N PRO A 180 -8.87 2.42 19.89
CA PRO A 180 -9.04 3.27 21.07
C PRO A 180 -10.38 4.02 21.06
N GLY A 181 -10.93 4.31 22.24
CA GLY A 181 -12.19 5.04 22.36
C GLY A 181 -12.19 6.38 21.61
N GLY A 182 -13.21 6.62 20.78
CA GLY A 182 -13.31 7.82 19.94
C GLY A 182 -12.33 7.85 18.74
N PHE A 183 -11.66 6.73 18.46
CA PHE A 183 -10.91 6.54 17.21
C PHE A 183 -11.91 6.30 16.08
N ILE A 184 -11.96 7.25 15.15
CA ILE A 184 -12.78 7.14 13.96
C ILE A 184 -11.83 6.80 12.81
N PRO A 185 -11.86 5.56 12.30
CA PRO A 185 -11.08 5.22 11.12
C PRO A 185 -11.66 6.03 9.95
N PHE A 186 -10.91 7.01 9.50
CA PHE A 186 -11.21 7.73 8.28
C PHE A 186 -10.18 7.23 7.28
N LEU A 187 -10.62 6.67 6.15
CA LEU A 187 -9.76 6.27 5.04
C LEU A 187 -8.73 5.16 5.39
N ARG A 188 -9.12 3.94 5.02
CA ARG A 188 -8.25 2.82 4.61
C ARG A 188 -7.51 2.08 5.75
N LEU A 189 -7.93 0.84 5.98
CA LEU A 189 -7.09 -0.18 6.62
C LEU A 189 -6.12 -0.75 5.57
N ASP A 190 -4.85 -0.87 5.91
CA ASP A 190 -3.92 -1.71 5.14
C ASP A 190 -3.71 -3.01 5.90
N SER A 191 -3.43 -4.10 5.21
CA SER A 191 -3.29 -5.41 5.83
C SER A 191 -2.04 -6.11 5.32
N ALA A 192 -1.45 -6.92 6.18
CA ALA A 192 -0.35 -7.80 5.83
C ALA A 192 -0.59 -9.16 6.47
N ARG A 193 -0.62 -10.22 5.64
CA ARG A 193 -0.75 -11.59 6.13
C ARG A 193 0.63 -12.16 6.46
N SER A 194 0.71 -12.95 7.52
CA SER A 194 1.93 -13.69 7.85
C SER A 194 2.26 -14.71 6.77
N PRO A 195 3.54 -15.10 6.60
CA PRO A 195 3.94 -16.09 5.59
C PRO A 195 3.26 -17.46 5.76
N ASP A 196 2.97 -17.86 6.99
CA ASP A 196 2.22 -19.08 7.33
C ASP A 196 0.71 -18.97 7.05
N GLY A 197 0.19 -17.75 6.84
CA GLY A 197 -1.22 -17.49 6.59
C GLY A 197 -2.09 -17.45 7.85
N ASP A 198 -1.56 -17.78 9.03
CA ASP A 198 -2.34 -17.95 10.25
C ASP A 198 -2.64 -16.63 10.97
N ARG A 199 -1.92 -15.56 10.61
CA ARG A 199 -2.03 -14.25 11.24
C ARG A 199 -2.20 -13.15 10.21
N ILE A 200 -2.83 -12.07 10.66
CA ILE A 200 -3.02 -10.87 9.86
C ILE A 200 -2.78 -9.62 10.70
N ALA A 201 -1.93 -8.74 10.20
CA ALA A 201 -1.68 -7.43 10.77
C ALA A 201 -2.51 -6.39 10.03
N ILE A 202 -3.26 -5.59 10.78
CA ILE A 202 -4.15 -4.55 10.27
C ILE A 202 -3.64 -3.19 10.72
N LEU A 203 -3.36 -2.32 9.77
CA LEU A 203 -2.98 -0.93 9.96
C LEU A 203 -4.19 -0.02 9.74
N ALA A 204 -4.75 0.51 10.82
CA ALA A 204 -5.81 1.50 10.81
C ALA A 204 -5.26 2.94 10.85
N ARG A 205 -5.94 3.89 10.18
CA ARG A 205 -5.53 5.30 10.11
C ARG A 205 -6.66 6.25 10.52
N ARG A 206 -6.28 7.42 11.02
CA ARG A 206 -7.19 8.51 11.40
C ARG A 206 -6.73 9.83 10.78
N PHE A 207 -7.59 10.46 9.97
CA PHE A 207 -7.25 11.70 9.24
C PHE A 207 -7.54 13.00 9.99
N SER A 208 -8.23 12.98 11.13
CA SER A 208 -8.65 14.21 11.83
C SER A 208 -8.12 14.30 13.27
N GLY A 209 -7.86 15.51 13.76
CA GLY A 209 -7.70 15.84 15.18
C GLY A 209 -6.25 15.84 15.72
N PRO A 210 -5.72 16.98 16.20
CA PRO A 210 -4.40 17.05 16.84
C PRO A 210 -4.36 16.32 18.19
N GLY A 211 -3.18 15.77 18.54
CA GLY A 211 -2.91 15.22 19.88
C GLY A 211 -3.41 13.81 20.18
N LYS A 212 -3.88 13.05 19.19
CA LYS A 212 -4.38 11.66 19.35
C LYS A 212 -3.63 10.69 18.43
N VAL A 213 -3.75 9.39 18.70
CA VAL A 213 -3.24 8.30 17.84
C VAL A 213 -3.67 8.54 16.38
N ARG A 214 -2.71 8.45 15.46
CA ARG A 214 -2.89 8.73 14.03
C ARG A 214 -2.98 7.45 13.20
N ALA A 215 -2.28 6.40 13.63
CA ALA A 215 -2.45 5.06 13.10
C ALA A 215 -2.34 4.02 14.21
N ALA A 216 -2.95 2.86 14.02
CA ALA A 216 -2.95 1.76 14.97
C ALA A 216 -2.69 0.46 14.21
N ILE A 217 -1.82 -0.39 14.72
CA ILE A 217 -1.58 -1.74 14.22
C ILE A 217 -2.25 -2.71 15.17
N ARG A 218 -3.00 -3.67 14.63
CA ARG A 218 -3.62 -4.75 15.37
C ARG A 218 -3.31 -6.06 14.67
N ILE A 219 -2.82 -7.05 15.41
CA ILE A 219 -2.40 -8.32 14.86
C ILE A 219 -3.31 -9.40 15.41
N TYR A 220 -3.94 -10.17 14.52
CA TYR A 220 -4.93 -11.18 14.87
C TYR A 220 -4.48 -12.56 14.43
N ASP A 221 -4.88 -13.56 15.21
CA ASP A 221 -5.03 -14.93 14.74
C ASP A 221 -6.23 -15.00 13.78
N VAL A 222 -6.02 -15.50 12.56
CA VAL A 222 -7.05 -15.53 11.51
C VAL A 222 -8.15 -16.54 11.84
N THR A 223 -7.79 -17.67 12.46
CA THR A 223 -8.71 -18.78 12.72
C THR A 223 -9.64 -18.45 13.88
N SER A 224 -9.07 -18.03 15.01
CA SER A 224 -9.82 -17.77 16.23
C SER A 224 -10.31 -16.33 16.33
N GLY A 225 -9.79 -15.43 15.48
CA GLY A 225 -10.04 -13.99 15.55
C GLY A 225 -9.48 -13.30 16.80
N ARG A 226 -8.57 -13.96 17.54
CA ARG A 226 -8.01 -13.43 18.78
C ARG A 226 -6.99 -12.34 18.46
N LEU A 227 -7.07 -11.20 19.15
CA LEU A 227 -6.03 -10.18 19.12
C LEU A 227 -4.76 -10.71 19.81
N LEU A 228 -3.64 -10.67 19.09
CA LEU A 228 -2.32 -11.12 19.53
C LEU A 228 -1.44 -9.95 19.97
N ALA A 229 -1.49 -8.84 19.25
CA ALA A 229 -0.71 -7.64 19.57
C ALA A 229 -1.40 -6.36 19.10
N ALA A 230 -1.14 -5.26 19.82
CA ALA A 230 -1.66 -3.94 19.51
C ALA A 230 -0.57 -2.88 19.66
N HIS A 231 -0.40 -2.05 18.63
CA HIS A 231 0.59 -0.97 18.61
C HIS A 231 -0.06 0.35 18.16
N ASP A 232 0.20 1.45 18.87
CA ASP A 232 -0.35 2.76 18.52
C ASP A 232 0.75 3.71 17.99
N ILE A 233 0.46 4.39 16.88
CA ILE A 233 1.37 5.31 16.18
C ILE A 233 0.82 6.73 16.26
N ALA A 234 1.51 7.60 16.99
CA ALA A 234 1.06 8.97 17.23
C ALA A 234 1.43 9.99 16.13
N ARG A 235 2.35 9.64 15.20
CA ARG A 235 3.05 10.64 14.38
C ARG A 235 2.75 10.63 12.88
N ASP A 236 2.27 9.52 12.30
CA ASP A 236 2.09 9.40 10.84
C ASP A 236 0.62 9.21 10.44
N LEU A 237 0.23 9.85 9.33
CA LEU A 237 -1.10 9.78 8.72
C LEU A 237 -1.19 8.80 7.55
N ALA A 238 -0.06 8.41 6.94
CA ALA A 238 -0.07 7.55 5.76
C ALA A 238 1.04 6.48 5.74
N PRO A 239 1.22 5.68 6.81
CA PRO A 239 2.16 4.57 6.79
C PRO A 239 1.77 3.48 5.78
N ALA A 240 2.77 2.76 5.25
CA ALA A 240 2.59 1.50 4.52
C ALA A 240 3.00 0.31 5.40
N ILE A 241 2.32 -0.83 5.28
CA ILE A 241 2.53 -2.04 6.10
C ILE A 241 2.93 -3.24 5.24
N LEU A 242 3.77 -4.12 5.79
CA LEU A 242 4.13 -5.40 5.20
C LEU A 242 4.55 -6.39 6.31
N TRP A 243 4.27 -7.68 6.18
CA TRP A 243 4.80 -8.67 7.12
C TRP A 243 6.27 -8.93 6.80
N HIS A 244 7.13 -8.97 7.81
CA HIS A 244 8.54 -9.20 7.59
C HIS A 244 8.79 -10.61 7.05
N PRO A 245 9.49 -10.79 5.92
CA PRO A 245 9.59 -12.09 5.25
C PRO A 245 10.37 -13.15 6.05
N GLN A 246 11.19 -12.73 7.01
CA GLN A 246 12.12 -13.60 7.74
C GLN A 246 12.02 -13.48 9.27
N ARG A 247 11.15 -12.62 9.80
CA ARG A 247 11.09 -12.31 11.24
C ARG A 247 9.63 -12.30 11.65
N ASP A 248 9.38 -12.61 12.90
CA ASP A 248 8.03 -12.55 13.44
C ASP A 248 7.63 -11.12 13.82
N ALA A 249 7.53 -10.28 12.79
CA ALA A 249 7.35 -8.85 12.93
C ALA A 249 6.65 -8.25 11.71
N VAL A 250 6.04 -7.10 11.93
CA VAL A 250 5.41 -6.27 10.92
C VAL A 250 6.31 -5.07 10.63
N ILE A 251 6.57 -4.82 9.35
CA ILE A 251 7.30 -3.66 8.84
C ILE A 251 6.31 -2.54 8.58
N VAL A 252 6.63 -1.35 9.07
CA VAL A 252 5.92 -0.13 8.71
C VAL A 252 6.92 0.89 8.16
N ALA A 253 6.64 1.40 6.96
CA ALA A 253 7.34 2.54 6.41
C ALA A 253 6.66 3.83 6.87
N LEU A 254 7.41 4.68 7.56
CA LEU A 254 6.97 5.99 8.04
C LEU A 254 7.66 7.09 7.24
N ALA A 255 6.87 8.04 6.74
CA ALA A 255 7.41 9.18 6.03
C ALA A 255 7.69 10.32 7.01
N GLY A 256 8.97 10.76 7.07
CA GLY A 256 9.35 12.00 7.73
C GLY A 256 8.75 13.24 7.06
N LYS A 257 8.97 14.43 7.66
CA LYS A 257 8.55 15.71 7.04
C LYS A 257 9.24 15.86 5.66
N PRO A 258 8.53 16.32 4.61
CA PRO A 258 9.13 16.54 3.29
C PRO A 258 10.28 17.55 3.35
N ALA A 259 11.51 17.08 3.16
CA ALA A 259 12.75 17.86 3.16
C ALA A 259 13.77 17.21 2.21
N ALA A 260 14.78 17.98 1.76
CA ALA A 260 15.90 17.39 1.02
C ALA A 260 16.59 16.35 1.90
N GLY A 261 16.68 15.10 1.42
CA GLY A 261 17.25 14.02 2.21
C GLY A 261 16.38 13.59 3.40
N ALA A 262 15.08 13.89 3.40
CA ALA A 262 14.16 13.50 4.48
C ALA A 262 14.30 12.01 4.85
N ASP A 263 14.44 11.76 6.15
CA ASP A 263 14.54 10.41 6.69
C ASP A 263 13.21 9.67 6.52
N SER A 264 13.32 8.43 6.05
CA SER A 264 12.21 7.48 6.04
C SER A 264 12.62 6.34 6.96
N GLU A 265 11.76 6.04 7.92
CA GLU A 265 12.05 5.01 8.92
C GLU A 265 11.29 3.75 8.55
N LEU A 266 12.01 2.64 8.45
CA LEU A 266 11.41 1.31 8.52
C LEU A 266 11.39 0.89 9.99
N ARG A 267 10.20 0.68 10.53
CA ARG A 267 10.03 0.21 11.91
C ARG A 267 9.51 -1.22 11.91
N LEU A 268 10.09 -2.03 12.79
CA LEU A 268 9.62 -3.38 13.07
C LEU A 268 8.76 -3.37 14.32
N TYR A 269 7.56 -3.93 14.22
CA TYR A 269 6.64 -4.15 15.32
C TYR A 269 6.53 -5.64 15.56
N ALA A 270 6.79 -6.09 16.79
CA ALA A 270 6.68 -7.51 17.13
C ALA A 270 5.25 -8.02 16.89
N ALA A 271 5.14 -9.26 16.40
CA ALA A 271 3.85 -9.89 16.14
C ALA A 271 3.12 -10.37 17.41
N GLU A 272 3.84 -10.43 18.53
CA GLU A 272 3.33 -10.80 19.85
C GLU A 272 3.68 -9.71 20.87
N ALA A 273 2.87 -9.58 21.93
CA ALA A 273 3.24 -8.75 23.06
C ALA A 273 4.45 -9.37 23.76
N GLY A 274 5.52 -8.59 23.96
CA GLY A 274 6.66 -9.04 24.76
C GLY A 274 6.21 -9.34 26.20
N GLU A 275 6.74 -10.42 26.78
CA GLU A 275 6.62 -10.70 28.22
C GLU A 275 7.21 -9.56 29.07
#